data_AF-G4FM11-F1
#
_entry.id   AF-G4FM11-F1
#
_cell.length_a   1.000
_cell.length_b   1.000
_cell.length_c   1.000
_cell.angle_alpha   90.00
_cell.angle_beta   90.00
_cell.angle_gamma   90.00
#
_symmetry.space_group_name_H-M   'P 1'
#
loop_
_entity.id
_entity.type
_entity.pdbx_description
1 polymer ?
#
loop_
_entity_poly.entity_id
_entity_poly.type
_entity_poly.pdbx_seq_one_letter_code
_entity_poly.pdbx_strand_id
1 'polypeptide(L)'
;MARKRRKLSKDMEAEIKAAHKKVEFISALIRDIREEDIQNEYAEAFVQVHAACTHLAQLYDAEGITEESEGTLVLYKGLLNQFEEDYEL
;
A
#
# COMPACT_ATOMS: atom_id res chain seq x y z
N MET A 1 -13.96 16.09 -23.50
CA MET A 1 -13.96 14.61 -23.57
C MET A 1 -14.72 14.09 -22.37
N ALA A 2 -15.80 13.32 -22.56
CA ALA A 2 -16.53 12.73 -21.44
C ALA A 2 -15.63 11.69 -20.75
N ARG A 3 -15.26 11.92 -19.49
CA ARG A 3 -14.46 10.98 -18.71
C ARG A 3 -15.29 9.71 -18.56
N LYS A 4 -14.77 8.56 -19.02
CA LYS A 4 -15.44 7.27 -18.89
C LYS A 4 -15.79 7.05 -17.41
N ARG A 5 -17.03 6.66 -17.10
CA ARG A 5 -17.47 6.47 -15.71
C ARG A 5 -16.66 5.34 -15.09
N ARG A 6 -15.94 5.63 -14.00
CA ARG A 6 -15.13 4.64 -13.26
C ARG A 6 -15.97 3.51 -12.70
N LYS A 7 -15.42 2.29 -12.71
CA LYS A 7 -16.09 1.09 -12.18
C LYS A 7 -15.79 0.99 -10.68
N LEU A 8 -16.81 1.20 -9.84
CA LEU A 8 -16.67 1.15 -8.39
C LEU A 8 -16.88 -0.27 -7.86
N SER A 9 -16.15 -0.64 -6.80
CA SER A 9 -16.39 -1.83 -5.98
C SER A 9 -16.14 -1.52 -4.52
N LYS A 10 -17.11 -1.92 -3.69
CA LYS A 10 -17.02 -1.81 -2.23
C LYS A 10 -15.91 -2.68 -1.66
N ASP A 11 -15.62 -3.81 -2.30
CA ASP A 11 -14.58 -4.74 -1.84
C ASP A 11 -13.20 -4.12 -2.07
N MET A 12 -12.96 -3.55 -3.25
CA MET A 12 -11.73 -2.84 -3.55
C MET A 12 -11.56 -1.60 -2.66
N GLU A 13 -12.64 -0.85 -2.41
CA GLU A 13 -12.61 0.29 -1.48
C GLU A 13 -12.27 -0.14 -0.05
N ALA A 14 -12.79 -1.27 0.41
CA ALA A 14 -12.48 -1.83 1.72
C ALA A 14 -11.01 -2.27 1.81
N GLU A 15 -10.49 -2.91 0.77
CA GLU A 15 -9.08 -3.32 0.66
C GLU A 15 -8.14 -2.11 0.69
N ILE A 16 -8.41 -1.08 -0.12
CA ILE A 16 -7.61 0.16 -0.13
C ILE A 16 -7.64 0.85 1.23
N LYS A 17 -8.81 0.91 1.87
CA LYS A 17 -8.95 1.49 3.21
C LYS A 17 -8.17 0.69 4.27
N ALA A 18 -8.20 -0.64 4.19
CA ALA A 18 -7.41 -1.49 5.07
C ALA A 18 -5.90 -1.32 4.82
N ALA A 19 -5.51 -1.22 3.55
CA ALA A 19 -4.13 -0.99 3.13
C ALA A 19 -3.57 0.32 3.69
N HIS A 20 -4.30 1.43 3.55
CA HIS A 20 -3.89 2.71 4.13
C HIS A 20 -3.70 2.63 5.64
N LYS A 21 -4.64 2.02 6.37
CA LYS A 21 -4.51 1.86 7.82
C LYS A 21 -3.29 1.02 8.21
N LYS A 22 -3.03 -0.05 7.48
CA LYS A 22 -1.88 -0.94 7.74
C LYS A 22 -0.56 -0.20 7.46
N VAL A 23 -0.49 0.55 6.36
CA VAL A 23 0.66 1.37 6.01
C VAL A 23 0.91 2.48 7.03
N GLU A 24 -0.14 3.17 7.47
CA GLU A 24 -0.06 4.18 8.54
C GLU A 24 0.46 3.57 9.85
N PHE A 25 -0.05 2.39 10.22
CA PHE A 25 0.37 1.67 11.42
C PHE A 25 1.84 1.27 11.36
N ILE A 26 2.29 0.60 10.30
CA ILE A 26 3.69 0.20 10.16
C ILE A 26 4.60 1.43 10.10
N SER A 27 4.20 2.50 9.38
CA SER A 27 4.95 3.75 9.35
C SER A 27 5.12 4.35 10.76
N ALA A 28 4.11 4.23 11.62
CA ALA A 28 4.21 4.66 13.01
C ALA A 28 5.15 3.78 13.82
N LEU A 29 5.14 2.45 13.63
CA LEU A 29 6.08 1.53 14.27
C LEU A 29 7.53 1.87 13.90
N ILE A 30 7.81 2.07 12.61
CA ILE A 30 9.15 2.43 12.11
C ILE A 30 9.60 3.75 12.74
N ARG A 31 8.71 4.75 12.82
CA ARG A 31 9.00 6.05 13.45
C ARG A 31 9.27 5.96 14.95
N ASP A 32 8.77 4.94 15.63
CA ASP A 32 8.97 4.71 17.07
C ASP A 32 10.31 4.00 17.37
N ILE A 33 10.99 3.46 16.36
CA ILE A 33 12.34 2.90 16.49
C ILE A 33 13.31 4.01 16.91
N ARG A 34 14.01 3.80 18.03
CA ARG A 34 14.94 4.80 18.62
C ARG A 34 16.33 4.79 18.01
N GLU A 35 16.75 3.66 17.44
CA GLU A 35 18.06 3.50 16.83
C GLU A 35 17.99 3.89 15.35
N GLU A 36 18.69 4.97 14.99
CA GLU A 36 18.55 5.63 13.69
C GLU A 36 18.91 4.71 12.52
N ASP A 37 20.00 3.93 12.65
CA ASP A 37 20.43 3.01 11.60
C ASP A 37 19.37 1.92 11.34
N ILE A 38 18.78 1.37 12.40
CA ILE A 38 17.70 0.38 12.31
C ILE A 38 16.43 1.02 11.73
N GLN A 39 16.06 2.21 12.20
CA GLN A 39 14.91 2.95 11.68
C GLN A 39 15.04 3.18 10.17
N ASN A 40 16.22 3.61 9.72
CA ASN A 40 16.47 3.89 8.31
C ASN A 40 16.39 2.62 7.46
N GLU A 41 16.94 1.49 7.93
CA GLU A 41 16.84 0.21 7.23
C GLU A 41 15.38 -0.21 7.02
N TYR A 42 14.56 -0.17 8.08
CA TYR A 42 13.14 -0.47 8.00
C TYR A 42 12.41 0.50 7.07
N ALA A 43 12.71 1.80 7.18
CA ALA A 43 12.08 2.82 6.35
C ALA A 43 12.38 2.60 4.86
N GLU A 44 13.63 2.32 4.51
CA GLU A 44 14.07 2.04 3.13
C GLU A 44 13.39 0.80 2.56
N ALA A 45 13.35 -0.30 3.32
CA ALA A 45 12.66 -1.51 2.89
C ALA A 45 11.15 -1.30 2.71
N PHE A 46 10.53 -0.46 3.57
CA PHE A 46 9.10 -0.20 3.53
C PHE A 46 8.65 0.75 2.40
N VAL A 47 9.57 1.50 1.76
CA VAL A 47 9.25 2.46 0.70
C VAL A 47 8.40 1.83 -0.41
N GLN A 48 8.72 0.60 -0.83
CA GLN A 48 8.01 -0.06 -1.93
C GLN A 48 6.58 -0.42 -1.56
N VAL A 49 6.33 -0.87 -0.32
CA VAL A 49 4.98 -1.15 0.20
C VAL A 49 4.14 0.12 0.22
N HIS A 50 4.70 1.22 0.77
CA HIS A 50 4.03 2.51 0.82
C HIS A 50 3.71 3.05 -0.58
N ALA A 51 4.66 2.94 -1.52
CA ALA A 51 4.49 3.38 -2.90
C ALA A 51 3.38 2.58 -3.62
N ALA A 52 3.36 1.26 -3.50
CA ALA A 52 2.34 0.41 -4.10
C ALA A 52 0.94 0.72 -3.55
N CYS A 53 0.82 0.94 -2.23
CA CYS A 53 -0.44 1.35 -1.62
C CYS A 53 -0.95 2.71 -2.13
N THR A 54 -0.06 3.70 -2.19
CA THR A 54 -0.38 5.04 -2.72
C THR A 54 -0.81 4.97 -4.19
N HIS A 55 -0.08 4.20 -4.99
CA HIS A 55 -0.37 4.03 -6.42
C HIS A 55 -1.73 3.35 -6.64
N LEU A 56 -2.04 2.30 -5.86
CA LEU A 56 -3.34 1.63 -5.91
C LEU A 56 -4.50 2.59 -5.67
N ALA A 57 -4.40 3.43 -4.63
CA ALA A 57 -5.42 4.40 -4.31
C ALA A 57 -5.61 5.42 -5.44
N GLN A 58 -4.51 5.93 -6.01
CA GLN A 58 -4.53 6.86 -7.14
C GLN A 58 -5.15 6.25 -8.41
N LEU A 59 -4.79 5.01 -8.74
CA LEU A 59 -5.36 4.27 -9.87
C LEU A 59 -6.87 4.09 -9.70
N TYR A 60 -7.28 3.62 -8.52
CA TYR A 60 -8.70 3.40 -8.23
C TYR A 60 -9.50 4.70 -8.25
N ASP A 61 -8.95 5.80 -7.74
CA ASP A 61 -9.62 7.09 -7.80
C ASP A 61 -9.76 7.63 -9.23
N ALA A 62 -8.74 7.41 -10.07
CA ALA A 62 -8.72 7.86 -11.45
C ALA A 62 -9.65 7.04 -12.34
N GLU A 63 -9.64 5.71 -12.21
CA GLU A 63 -10.18 4.76 -13.20
C GLU A 63 -11.15 3.73 -12.61
N GLY A 64 -11.14 3.54 -11.29
CA GLY A 64 -11.89 2.49 -10.60
C GLY A 64 -11.19 1.14 -10.71
N ILE A 65 -11.95 0.05 -10.76
CA ILE A 65 -11.37 -1.28 -10.98
C ILE A 65 -10.96 -1.43 -12.44
N THR A 66 -9.68 -1.68 -12.62
CA THR A 66 -8.99 -2.11 -13.83
C THR A 66 -8.08 -3.30 -13.52
N GLU A 67 -7.62 -4.01 -14.56
CA GLU A 67 -6.60 -5.07 -14.41
C GLU A 67 -5.34 -4.53 -13.71
N GLU A 68 -4.98 -3.27 -13.98
CA GLU A 68 -3.86 -2.59 -13.35
C GLU A 68 -4.10 -2.35 -11.85
N SER A 69 -5.29 -1.89 -11.45
CA SER A 69 -5.62 -1.73 -10.03
C SER A 69 -5.65 -3.07 -9.28
N GLU A 70 -6.15 -4.13 -9.93
CA GLU A 70 -6.18 -5.48 -9.35
C GLU A 70 -4.76 -6.06 -9.22
N GLY A 71 -3.93 -5.89 -10.26
CA GLY A 71 -2.52 -6.24 -10.23
C GLY A 71 -1.73 -5.47 -9.17
N THR A 72 -2.02 -4.18 -9.00
CA THR A 72 -1.37 -3.33 -7.99
C THR A 72 -1.76 -3.75 -6.57
N LEU A 73 -3.02 -4.17 -6.34
CA LEU A 73 -3.44 -4.73 -5.06
C LEU A 73 -2.69 -6.03 -4.73
N VAL A 74 -2.52 -6.92 -5.72
CA VAL A 74 -1.74 -8.16 -5.56
C VAL A 74 -0.28 -7.83 -5.27
N LEU A 75 0.32 -6.89 -6.00
CA LEU A 75 1.68 -6.43 -5.76
C LEU A 75 1.85 -5.87 -4.34
N TYR A 76 0.97 -4.97 -3.90
CA TYR A 76 0.98 -4.43 -2.55
C TYR A 76 0.93 -5.54 -1.49
N LYS A 77 0.02 -6.52 -1.64
CA LYS A 77 -0.10 -7.65 -0.71
C LYS A 77 1.17 -8.50 -0.66
N GLY A 78 1.79 -8.75 -1.82
CA GLY A 78 3.04 -9.49 -1.91
C GLY A 78 4.21 -8.76 -1.24
N LEU A 79 4.37 -7.46 -1.53
CA LEU A 79 5.40 -6.62 -0.91
C LEU A 79 5.22 -6.51 0.60
N LEU A 80 3.98 -6.34 1.07
CA LEU A 80 3.68 -6.29 2.49
C LEU A 80 4.02 -7.61 3.18
N ASN A 81 3.61 -8.75 2.61
CA ASN A 81 3.91 -10.06 3.18
C ASN A 81 5.42 -10.31 3.26
N GLN A 82 6.16 -9.97 2.20
CA GLN A 82 7.62 -10.09 2.20
C GLN A 82 8.24 -9.23 3.30
N PHE A 83 7.80 -7.98 3.44
CA PHE A 83 8.27 -7.09 4.50
C PHE A 83 7.96 -7.62 5.90
N GLU A 84 6.75 -8.15 6.12
CA GLU A 84 6.37 -8.74 7.41
C GLU A 84 7.19 -9.99 7.74
N GLU A 85 7.49 -10.83 6.74
CA GLU A 85 8.36 -12.00 6.90
C GLU A 85 9.81 -11.62 7.21
N ASP A 86 10.37 -10.66 6.46
CA ASP A 86 11.78 -10.24 6.61
C ASP A 86 12.06 -9.56 7.96
N TYR A 87 11.06 -8.91 8.54
CA TYR A 87 11.19 -8.11 9.77
C TYR A 87 10.41 -8.66 10.97
N GLU A 88 9.85 -9.87 10.86
CA GLU A 88 9.09 -10.59 11.90
C GLU A 88 7.89 -9.79 12.48
N LEU A 89 7.09 -9.17 11.61
CA LEU A 89 5.95 -8.29 11.97
C LEU A 89 4.55 -8.92 11.80
#